data_AF-U2TIQ1-F1
#
_entry.id   AF-U2TIQ1-F1
#
_cell.length_a   1.000
_cell.length_b   1.000
_cell.length_c   1.000
_cell.angle_alpha   90.00
_cell.angle_beta   90.00
_cell.angle_gamma   90.00
#
_symmetry.space_group_name_H-M   'P 1'
#
loop_
_entity.id
_entity.type
_entity.pdbx_description
1 polymer ?
#
loop_
_entity_poly.entity_id
_entity_poly.type
_entity_poly.pdbx_seq_one_letter_code
_entity_poly.pdbx_strand_id
1 'polypeptide(L)'
;MYKLLQIMISSTEPTGEDFPLTPPPPIDKKLIYNHAPRYLNIINEYSENYARLDSVIKEFPDSEAIIQRLNKMFVDVADVRDDGTLCVGNGDAQLKLIENEIYNMIVNDAGFQADEVPEEIINQFCVALIAVAVAKCRVLLRPGDDDAAA
;
A
#
# COMPACT_ATOMS: atom_id res chain seq x y z
N MET A 1 1.99 -12.78 1.04
CA MET A 1 1.20 -11.72 1.69
C MET A 1 0.69 -12.16 3.05
N TYR A 2 0.06 -13.33 3.17
CA TYR A 2 -0.47 -13.81 4.45
C TYR A 2 0.56 -13.90 5.60
N LYS A 3 1.78 -14.36 5.35
CA LYS A 3 2.86 -14.36 6.37
C LYS A 3 3.18 -12.96 6.94
N LEU A 4 3.15 -11.91 6.12
CA LEU A 4 3.38 -10.55 6.58
C LEU A 4 2.23 -10.06 7.45
N LEU A 5 0.99 -10.42 7.09
CA LEU A 5 -0.19 -10.18 7.93
C LEU A 5 -0.07 -10.88 9.30
N GLN A 6 0.36 -12.14 9.33
CA GLN A 6 0.55 -12.88 10.59
C GLN A 6 1.59 -12.21 11.50
N ILE A 7 2.69 -11.69 10.94
CA ILE A 7 3.69 -10.96 11.71
C ILE A 7 3.14 -9.64 12.21
N MET A 8 2.40 -8.90 11.37
CA MET A 8 1.75 -7.67 11.80
C MET A 8 0.82 -7.94 12.99
N ILE A 9 -0.04 -8.96 12.92
CA ILE A 9 -0.94 -9.35 14.02
C ILE A 9 -0.15 -9.71 15.29
N SER A 10 0.92 -10.50 15.13
CA SER A 10 1.75 -11.02 16.24
C SER A 10 2.66 -9.96 16.88
N SER A 11 2.88 -8.82 16.23
CA SER A 11 3.61 -7.68 16.78
C SER A 11 2.73 -6.96 17.82
N THR A 12 2.56 -7.56 19.00
CA THR A 12 1.56 -7.20 20.03
C THR A 12 1.78 -5.88 20.77
N GLU A 13 2.67 -4.99 20.32
CA GLU A 13 2.82 -3.70 21.01
C GLU A 13 1.84 -2.69 20.40
N PRO A 14 0.83 -2.21 21.16
CA PRO A 14 0.25 -0.92 20.85
C PRO A 14 1.42 0.05 20.99
N THR A 15 1.83 0.65 19.89
CA THR A 15 2.86 1.69 19.96
C THR A 15 2.24 2.84 20.75
N GLY A 16 2.48 2.86 22.05
CA GLY A 16 1.94 3.82 23.03
C GLY A 16 2.67 5.15 23.02
N GLU A 17 3.22 5.55 21.87
CA GLU A 17 3.64 6.93 21.66
C GLU A 17 2.44 7.64 21.02
N ASP A 18 2.17 8.90 21.39
CA ASP A 18 1.26 9.76 20.63
C ASP A 18 1.81 9.88 19.21
N PHE A 19 1.41 8.96 18.32
CA PHE A 19 1.78 9.02 16.93
C PHE A 19 1.05 10.21 16.33
N PRO A 20 1.76 11.03 15.53
CA PRO A 20 1.09 12.14 14.89
C PRO A 20 -0.06 11.60 14.03
N LEU A 21 -1.27 12.07 14.29
CA LEU A 21 -2.49 11.87 13.47
C LEU A 21 -2.34 12.42 12.03
N THR A 22 -1.16 12.96 11.69
CA THR A 22 -0.78 13.47 10.37
C THR A 22 0.24 12.53 9.73
N PRO A 23 0.03 12.08 8.47
CA PRO A 23 0.99 11.25 7.75
C PRO A 23 2.37 11.93 7.65
N PRO A 24 3.45 11.15 7.49
CA PRO A 24 4.74 11.73 7.11
C PRO A 24 4.59 12.43 5.74
N PRO A 25 5.05 13.68 5.58
CA PRO A 25 4.81 14.48 4.37
C PRO A 25 5.76 14.06 3.24
N PRO A 26 5.38 13.09 2.39
CA PRO A 26 5.32 13.28 0.94
C PRO A 26 4.24 12.46 0.20
N ILE A 27 3.49 11.59 0.91
CA ILE A 27 2.51 10.66 0.34
C ILE A 27 1.29 11.40 -0.24
N ASP A 28 0.82 12.44 0.47
CA ASP A 28 -0.36 13.22 0.08
C ASP A 28 -0.18 13.87 -1.29
N LYS A 29 0.99 14.44 -1.54
CA LYS A 29 1.30 15.08 -2.84
C LYS A 29 1.24 14.06 -3.97
N LYS A 30 1.70 12.83 -3.71
CA LYS A 30 1.70 11.74 -4.68
C LYS A 30 0.28 11.25 -4.95
N LEU A 31 -0.53 11.08 -3.92
CA LEU A 31 -1.95 10.71 -4.04
C LEU A 31 -2.75 11.77 -4.78
N ILE A 32 -2.58 13.05 -4.44
CA ILE A 32 -3.26 14.17 -5.13
C ILE A 32 -2.84 14.22 -6.61
N TYR A 33 -1.54 14.11 -6.90
CA TYR A 33 -1.02 14.15 -8.26
C TYR A 33 -1.58 13.01 -9.12
N ASN A 34 -1.74 11.82 -8.55
CA ASN A 34 -2.31 10.66 -9.25
C ASN A 34 -3.83 10.54 -9.07
N HIS A 35 -4.54 11.62 -8.75
CA HIS A 35 -6.01 11.60 -8.66
C HIS A 35 -6.58 10.54 -7.70
N ALA A 36 -5.97 10.37 -6.53
CA ALA A 36 -6.35 9.39 -5.51
C ALA A 36 -6.84 10.02 -4.17
N PRO A 37 -7.83 10.93 -4.16
CA PRO A 37 -8.30 11.59 -2.94
C PRO A 37 -9.02 10.65 -1.97
N ARG A 38 -9.64 9.56 -2.45
CA ARG A 38 -10.28 8.58 -1.56
C ARG A 38 -9.22 7.84 -0.75
N TYR A 39 -8.15 7.36 -1.38
CA TYR A 39 -7.05 6.70 -0.66
C TYR A 39 -6.30 7.64 0.27
N LEU A 40 -6.21 8.93 -0.05
CA LEU A 40 -5.71 9.93 0.91
C LEU A 40 -6.52 9.92 2.21
N ASN A 41 -7.85 9.97 2.12
CA ASN A 41 -8.71 9.97 3.31
C ASN A 41 -8.62 8.64 4.08
N ILE A 42 -8.64 7.51 3.37
CA ILE A 42 -8.55 6.18 3.98
C ILE A 42 -7.20 6.01 4.71
N ILE A 43 -6.08 6.38 4.08
CA ILE A 43 -4.76 6.25 4.70
C ILE A 43 -4.63 7.13 5.94
N ASN A 44 -5.23 8.33 5.94
CA ASN A 44 -5.26 9.19 7.11
C ASN A 44 -6.01 8.54 8.29
N GLU A 45 -7.13 7.87 8.01
CA GLU A 45 -7.91 7.14 9.02
C GLU A 45 -7.13 5.96 9.63
N TYR A 46 -6.31 5.27 8.82
CA TYR A 46 -5.52 4.10 9.24
C TYR A 46 -4.03 4.40 9.45
N SER A 47 -3.70 5.64 9.85
CA SER A 47 -2.31 6.11 9.96
C SER A 47 -1.46 5.31 10.95
N GLU A 48 -2.05 4.84 12.06
CA GLU A 48 -1.38 3.96 13.05
C GLU A 48 -0.98 2.61 12.44
N ASN A 49 -1.89 1.98 11.70
CA ASN A 49 -1.65 0.69 11.04
C ASN A 49 -0.54 0.80 10.00
N TYR A 50 -0.50 1.92 9.27
CA TYR A 50 0.59 2.23 8.36
C TYR A 50 1.94 2.34 9.08
N ALA A 51 2.01 3.10 10.19
CA ALA A 51 3.25 3.26 10.94
C ALA A 51 3.78 1.93 11.49
N ARG A 52 2.89 1.10 12.05
CA ARG A 52 3.23 -0.25 12.54
C ARG A 52 3.75 -1.12 11.41
N LEU A 53 3.06 -1.15 10.27
CA LEU A 53 3.51 -1.94 9.13
C LEU A 53 4.82 -1.41 8.53
N ASP A 54 5.04 -0.10 8.53
CA ASP A 54 6.28 0.53 8.07
C ASP A 54 7.50 0.09 8.89
N SER A 55 7.29 -0.14 10.19
CA SER A 55 8.29 -0.71 11.10
C SER A 55 8.52 -2.19 10.80
N VAL A 56 7.44 -2.98 10.79
CA VAL A 56 7.49 -4.44 10.56
C VAL A 56 8.13 -4.78 9.22
N ILE A 57 7.84 -4.04 8.15
CA ILE A 57 8.37 -4.33 6.83
C ILE A 57 9.87 -4.08 6.71
N LYS A 58 10.46 -3.21 7.54
CA LYS A 58 11.93 -2.99 7.55
C LYS A 58 12.67 -4.19 8.10
N GLU A 59 12.06 -4.88 9.05
CA GLU A 59 12.65 -6.04 9.72
C GLU A 59 12.28 -7.37 9.04
N PHE A 60 11.39 -7.32 8.04
CA PHE A 60 10.94 -8.51 7.32
C PHE A 60 12.01 -8.99 6.31
N PRO A 61 12.51 -10.24 6.43
CA PRO A 61 13.58 -10.77 5.58
C PRO A 61 13.27 -10.75 4.08
N ASP A 62 12.00 -10.91 3.70
CA ASP A 62 11.55 -10.92 2.31
C ASP A 62 10.89 -9.60 1.88
N SER A 63 11.21 -8.49 2.56
CA SER A 63 10.62 -7.17 2.28
C SER A 63 10.83 -6.72 0.85
N GLU A 64 12.01 -6.97 0.27
CA GLU A 64 12.29 -6.64 -1.13
C GLU A 64 11.36 -7.38 -2.11
N ALA A 65 11.11 -8.68 -1.89
CA ALA A 65 10.23 -9.47 -2.74
C ALA A 65 8.77 -8.97 -2.69
N ILE A 66 8.32 -8.53 -1.50
CA ILE A 66 7.00 -7.91 -1.34
C ILE A 66 6.92 -6.60 -2.11
N ILE A 67 7.94 -5.74 -1.97
CA ILE A 67 8.02 -4.45 -2.65
C ILE A 67 8.04 -4.62 -4.18
N GLN A 68 8.83 -5.56 -4.70
CA GLN A 68 8.87 -5.88 -6.13
C GLN A 68 7.51 -6.37 -6.62
N ARG A 69 6.82 -7.19 -5.83
CA ARG A 69 5.49 -7.70 -6.18
C ARG A 69 4.44 -6.58 -6.21
N LEU A 70 4.45 -5.67 -5.24
CA LEU A 70 3.57 -4.50 -5.22
C LEU A 70 3.80 -3.58 -6.41
N ASN A 71 5.07 -3.36 -6.78
CA ASN A 71 5.43 -2.61 -7.98
C ASN A 71 4.86 -3.29 -9.25
N LYS A 72 5.03 -4.61 -9.37
CA LYS A 72 4.45 -5.36 -10.50
C LYS A 72 2.93 -5.19 -10.58
N MET A 73 2.21 -5.34 -9.46
CA MET A 73 0.76 -5.12 -9.43
C MET A 73 0.37 -3.72 -9.92
N PHE A 74 1.15 -2.70 -9.55
CA PHE A 74 0.91 -1.35 -10.04
C PHE A 74 1.14 -1.22 -11.53
N VAL A 75 2.26 -1.74 -12.06
CA VAL A 75 2.54 -1.70 -13.51
C VAL A 75 1.43 -2.40 -14.31
N ASP A 76 0.86 -3.48 -13.77
CA ASP A 76 -0.22 -4.23 -14.42
C ASP A 76 -1.55 -3.44 -14.49
N VAL A 77 -1.75 -2.41 -13.66
CA VAL A 77 -2.98 -1.58 -13.63
C VAL A 77 -2.76 -0.11 -14.01
N ALA A 78 -1.51 0.32 -14.15
CA ALA A 78 -1.16 1.69 -14.44
C ALA A 78 -1.52 2.07 -15.87
N ASP A 79 -1.87 3.35 -16.06
CA ASP A 79 -2.08 3.89 -17.39
C ASP A 79 -0.73 4.08 -18.08
N VAL A 80 -0.69 3.74 -19.37
CA VAL A 80 0.51 3.76 -20.20
C VAL A 80 0.23 4.58 -21.45
N ARG A 81 1.16 5.47 -21.82
CA ARG A 81 1.13 6.22 -23.08
C ARG A 81 1.47 5.31 -24.26
N ASP A 82 1.26 5.81 -25.47
CA ASP A 82 1.55 5.09 -26.72
C ASP A 82 3.03 4.66 -26.87
N ASP A 83 3.95 5.36 -26.20
CA ASP A 83 5.40 5.06 -26.20
C ASP A 83 5.83 4.04 -25.13
N GLY A 84 4.88 3.50 -24.36
CA GLY A 84 5.15 2.54 -23.28
C GLY A 84 5.57 3.17 -21.96
N THR A 85 5.55 4.51 -21.83
CA THR A 85 5.81 5.19 -20.56
C THR A 85 4.57 5.24 -19.67
N LEU A 86 4.76 5.07 -18.36
CA LEU A 86 3.67 5.22 -17.39
C LEU A 86 3.22 6.68 -17.35
N CYS A 87 1.92 6.93 -17.29
CA CYS A 87 1.36 8.28 -17.13
C CYS A 87 0.44 8.38 -15.93
N VAL A 88 0.13 9.63 -15.57
CA VAL A 88 -0.80 9.93 -14.48
C VAL A 88 -2.19 9.42 -14.85
N GLY A 89 -2.73 8.56 -13.98
CA GLY A 89 -4.02 7.90 -14.17
C GLY A 89 -5.01 8.15 -13.05
N ASN A 90 -6.09 7.37 -13.02
CA ASN A 90 -7.02 7.35 -11.90
C ASN A 90 -6.45 6.48 -10.76
N GLY A 91 -5.66 7.11 -9.90
CA GLY A 91 -4.99 6.43 -8.79
C GLY A 91 -5.96 5.78 -7.80
N ASP A 92 -7.15 6.33 -7.56
CA ASP A 92 -8.14 5.66 -6.70
C ASP A 92 -8.58 4.31 -7.28
N ALA A 93 -8.85 4.26 -8.59
CA ALA A 93 -9.23 3.01 -9.26
C ALA A 93 -8.07 2.00 -9.28
N GLN A 94 -6.85 2.48 -9.60
CA GLN A 94 -5.64 1.66 -9.64
C GLN A 94 -5.32 1.06 -8.26
N LEU A 95 -5.34 1.89 -7.21
CA LEU A 95 -5.10 1.43 -5.84
C LEU A 95 -6.19 0.46 -5.37
N LYS A 96 -7.45 0.63 -5.79
CA LYS A 96 -8.52 -0.32 -5.46
C LYS A 96 -8.32 -1.70 -6.10
N LEU A 97 -7.82 -1.74 -7.34
CA LEU A 97 -7.45 -3.01 -7.98
C LEU A 97 -6.31 -3.71 -7.23
N ILE A 98 -5.29 -2.95 -6.82
CA ILE A 98 -4.17 -3.48 -6.02
C ILE A 98 -4.67 -3.97 -4.65
N GLU A 99 -5.56 -3.22 -3.98
CA GLU A 99 -6.16 -3.62 -2.70
C GLU A 99 -6.88 -4.97 -2.81
N ASN A 100 -7.74 -5.11 -3.81
CA ASN A 100 -8.49 -6.33 -4.05
C ASN A 100 -7.55 -7.52 -4.34
N GLU A 101 -6.49 -7.27 -5.10
CA GLU A 101 -5.49 -8.30 -5.42
C GLU A 101 -4.70 -8.74 -4.18
N ILE A 102 -4.30 -7.80 -3.31
CA ILE A 102 -3.65 -8.13 -2.02
C ILE A 102 -4.61 -8.95 -1.15
N TYR A 103 -5.87 -8.54 -1.03
CA TYR A 103 -6.90 -9.26 -0.29
C TYR A 103 -7.04 -10.69 -0.81
N ASN A 104 -7.18 -10.84 -2.14
CA ASN A 104 -7.30 -12.15 -2.78
C ASN A 104 -6.09 -13.04 -2.52
N MET A 105 -4.86 -12.48 -2.53
CA MET A 105 -3.66 -13.24 -2.20
C MET A 105 -3.60 -13.72 -0.75
N ILE A 106 -4.29 -13.04 0.17
CA ILE A 106 -4.36 -13.44 1.57
C ILE A 106 -5.39 -14.55 1.73
N VAL A 107 -6.62 -14.33 1.28
CA VAL A 107 -7.73 -15.27 1.51
C VAL A 107 -7.60 -16.57 0.72
N ASN A 108 -6.85 -16.56 -0.39
CA ASN A 108 -6.55 -17.75 -1.19
C ASN A 108 -5.20 -18.41 -0.82
N ASP A 109 -4.49 -17.90 0.20
CA ASP A 109 -3.28 -18.57 0.69
C ASP A 109 -3.66 -19.90 1.35
N ALA A 110 -2.94 -20.98 1.02
CA ALA A 110 -3.25 -22.32 1.54
C ALA A 110 -3.16 -22.42 3.08
N GLY A 111 -2.41 -21.51 3.71
CA GLY A 111 -2.32 -21.43 5.16
C GLY A 111 -3.42 -20.59 5.82
N PHE A 112 -4.22 -19.83 5.06
CA PHE A 112 -5.20 -18.91 5.60
C PHE A 112 -6.37 -19.61 6.30
N GLN A 113 -6.65 -19.21 7.55
CA GLN A 113 -7.79 -19.67 8.34
C GLN A 113 -8.77 -18.50 8.52
N ALA A 114 -9.93 -18.59 7.86
CA ALA A 114 -10.92 -17.50 7.80
C ALA A 114 -11.60 -17.23 9.15
N ASP A 115 -11.58 -18.19 10.06
CA ASP A 115 -12.10 -18.10 11.42
C ASP A 115 -11.12 -17.42 12.40
N GLU A 116 -9.82 -17.41 12.08
CA GLU A 116 -8.80 -16.81 12.96
C GLU A 116 -8.55 -15.33 12.68
N VAL A 117 -8.81 -14.86 11.45
CA VAL A 117 -8.51 -13.49 11.04
C VAL A 117 -9.77 -12.79 10.54
N PRO A 118 -10.33 -11.85 11.33
CA PRO A 118 -11.48 -11.06 10.90
C PRO A 118 -11.19 -10.28 9.63
N GLU A 119 -12.18 -10.20 8.74
CA GLU A 119 -12.07 -9.49 7.46
C GLU A 119 -11.61 -8.02 7.62
N GLU A 120 -12.06 -7.35 8.68
CA GLU A 120 -11.64 -5.99 9.00
C GLU A 120 -10.11 -5.86 9.16
N ILE A 121 -9.47 -6.82 9.80
CA ILE A 121 -8.01 -6.84 9.99
C ILE A 121 -7.29 -7.01 8.65
N ILE A 122 -7.86 -7.81 7.74
CA ILE A 122 -7.33 -8.01 6.38
C ILE A 122 -7.43 -6.69 5.60
N ASN A 123 -8.58 -6.01 5.67
CA ASN A 123 -8.79 -4.74 4.98
C ASN A 123 -7.84 -3.65 5.50
N GLN A 124 -7.69 -3.53 6.82
CA GLN A 124 -6.74 -2.63 7.46
C GLN A 124 -5.30 -2.91 7.02
N PHE A 125 -4.90 -4.19 6.93
CA PHE A 125 -3.60 -4.58 6.43
C PHE A 125 -3.39 -4.20 4.96
N CYS A 126 -4.39 -4.41 4.10
CA CYS A 126 -4.32 -4.06 2.68
C CYS A 126 -4.09 -2.55 2.49
N VAL A 127 -4.83 -1.72 3.23
CA VAL A 127 -4.67 -0.26 3.22
C VAL A 127 -3.27 0.15 3.72
N ALA A 128 -2.82 -0.41 4.85
CA ALA A 128 -1.50 -0.10 5.39
C ALA A 128 -0.39 -0.49 4.40
N LEU A 129 -0.52 -1.63 3.72
CA LEU A 129 0.45 -2.09 2.74
C LEU A 129 0.47 -1.20 1.49
N ILE A 130 -0.70 -0.71 1.05
CA ILE A 130 -0.80 0.30 0.00
C ILE A 130 -0.09 1.59 0.42
N ALA A 131 -0.30 2.08 1.64
CA ALA A 131 0.36 3.28 2.14
C ALA A 131 1.88 3.14 2.12
N VAL A 132 2.42 1.98 2.57
CA VAL A 132 3.84 1.64 2.45
C VAL A 132 4.29 1.63 0.99
N ALA A 133 3.49 1.04 0.09
CA ALA A 133 3.82 0.98 -1.33
C ALA A 133 3.89 2.36 -1.97
N VAL A 134 2.94 3.25 -1.68
CA VAL A 134 2.93 4.61 -2.23
C VAL A 134 4.09 5.43 -1.66
N ALA A 135 4.39 5.27 -0.36
CA ALA A 135 5.47 6.00 0.31
C ALA A 135 6.88 5.54 -0.10
N LYS A 136 7.11 4.22 -0.18
CA LYS A 136 8.44 3.63 -0.39
C LYS A 136 8.70 3.14 -1.82
N CYS A 137 7.67 2.90 -2.64
CA CYS A 137 7.81 2.28 -3.97
C CYS A 137 7.51 3.25 -5.12
N ARG A 138 7.65 2.72 -6.36
CA ARG A 138 7.19 3.34 -7.62
C ARG A 138 5.69 3.16 -7.87
N VAL A 139 4.90 2.80 -6.85
CA VAL A 139 3.43 2.75 -6.98
C VAL A 139 2.92 4.18 -6.98
N LEU A 140 2.16 4.55 -8.02
CA LEU A 140 1.86 5.94 -8.39
C LEU A 140 3.10 6.73 -8.84
N LEU A 141 2.92 7.66 -9.78
CA LEU A 141 4.00 8.53 -10.28
C LEU A 141 4.36 9.62 -9.28
N ARG A 142 5.61 10.08 -9.28
CA ARG A 142 5.98 11.25 -8.49
C ARG A 142 5.58 12.52 -9.23
N PRO A 143 5.15 13.59 -8.52
CA PRO A 143 4.97 14.88 -9.15
C PRO A 143 6.25 15.30 -9.89
N GLY A 144 6.13 15.55 -11.20
CA GLY A 144 7.25 15.90 -12.09
C GLY A 144 7.86 14.73 -12.88
N ASP A 145 7.46 13.47 -12.62
CA ASP A 145 7.91 12.33 -13.45
C ASP A 145 7.26 12.37 -14.85
N ASP A 146 6.05 12.91 -14.98
CA ASP A 146 5.30 12.98 -16.25
C ASP A 146 5.70 14.18 -17.13
N ASP A 147 6.36 15.19 -16.54
CA ASP A 147 6.89 16.40 -17.20
C ASP A 147 8.27 16.18 -17.84
N ALA A 148 9.02 15.16 -17.39
CA ALA A 148 10.35 14.86 -17.92
C ALA A 148 10.32 14.22 -19.33
N ALA A 149 9.12 13.98 -19.88
CA ALA A 149 8.88 13.39 -21.18
C ALA A 149 8.20 14.36 -22.19
N ALA A 150 8.11 15.67 -21.87
CA ALA A 150 7.55 16.70 -22.75
C ALA A 150 8.64 17.49 -23.50
#